data_AF-A0A8T4J410-F1
#
_entry.id   AF-A0A8T4J410-F1
#
_cell.length_a   1.000
_cell.length_b   1.000
_cell.length_c   1.000
_cell.angle_alpha   90.00
_cell.angle_beta   90.00
_cell.angle_gamma   90.00
#
_symmetry.space_group_name_H-M   'P 1'
#
loop_
_entity.id
_entity.type
_entity.pdbx_description
1 polymer ?
#
loop_
_entity_poly.entity_id
_entity_poly.type
_entity_poly.pdbx_seq_one_letter_code
_entity_poly.pdbx_strand_id
1 'polypeptide(L)'
;VLPYGLPSAVRAELEAADAAVRQGGPQPDDPRGEEELIAAFADDIRAFTREHRVARTVVVNVASTEPAPEPGDTSLPASSLYAAAALRAGSPYVNFTPSTGLHHPRLAEAARDSGLPYAGRDGKTGQTLLRSVLAPMFVQRALAVRAWSGTNLLGGG
;
A
#
# COMPACT_ATOMS: atom_id res chain seq x y z
N VAL A 1 -7.07 0.41 -19.04
CA VAL A 1 -8.03 0.25 -20.16
C VAL A 1 -8.67 -1.12 -20.01
N LEU A 2 -9.97 -1.17 -19.74
CA LEU A 2 -10.69 -2.44 -19.60
C LEU A 2 -11.26 -2.84 -20.98
N PRO A 3 -11.27 -4.14 -21.34
CA PRO A 3 -11.94 -4.62 -22.54
C PRO A 3 -13.40 -4.14 -22.61
N TYR A 4 -13.89 -3.89 -23.83
CA TYR A 4 -15.28 -3.54 -24.05
C TYR A 4 -16.22 -4.60 -23.47
N GLY A 5 -17.26 -4.18 -22.76
CA GLY A 5 -18.24 -5.06 -22.14
C GLY A 5 -17.83 -5.65 -20.79
N LEU A 6 -16.54 -5.64 -20.43
CA LEU A 6 -16.08 -6.18 -19.13
C LEU A 6 -16.75 -5.47 -17.93
N PRO A 7 -16.80 -4.12 -17.86
CA PRO A 7 -17.44 -3.45 -16.72
C PRO A 7 -18.93 -3.82 -16.55
N SER A 8 -19.64 -4.07 -17.66
CA SER A 8 -21.03 -4.51 -17.60
C SER A 8 -21.14 -5.96 -17.13
N ALA A 9 -20.20 -6.82 -17.53
CA ALA A 9 -20.19 -8.23 -17.16
C ALA A 9 -19.92 -8.46 -15.66
N VAL A 10 -19.16 -7.57 -15.00
CA VAL A 10 -18.84 -7.67 -13.57
C VAL A 10 -19.53 -6.60 -12.71
N ARG A 11 -20.62 -6.01 -13.22
CA ARG A 11 -21.27 -4.86 -12.58
C ARG A 11 -21.75 -5.19 -11.17
N ALA A 12 -22.39 -6.34 -10.98
CA ALA A 12 -22.94 -6.72 -9.68
C ALA A 12 -21.83 -6.90 -8.63
N GLU A 13 -20.69 -7.47 -9.03
CA GLU A 13 -19.52 -7.65 -8.17
C GLU A 13 -18.87 -6.30 -7.82
N LEU A 14 -18.80 -5.37 -8.77
CA LEU A 14 -18.31 -4.02 -8.52
C LEU A 14 -19.25 -3.26 -7.58
N GLU A 15 -20.56 -3.33 -7.78
CA GLU A 15 -21.55 -2.69 -6.90
C GLU A 15 -21.49 -3.26 -5.47
N ALA A 16 -21.31 -4.58 -5.33
CA ALA A 16 -21.11 -5.21 -4.02
C ALA A 16 -19.79 -4.77 -3.35
N ALA A 17 -18.71 -4.61 -4.13
CA ALA A 17 -17.44 -4.10 -3.61
C ALA A 17 -17.54 -2.63 -3.19
N ASP A 18 -18.19 -1.78 -3.99
CA ASP A 18 -18.40 -0.37 -3.69
C ASP A 18 -19.24 -0.18 -2.41
N ALA A 19 -20.26 -1.02 -2.21
CA ALA A 19 -21.07 -1.00 -0.99
C ALA A 19 -20.28 -1.41 0.27
N ALA A 20 -19.18 -2.13 0.12
CA ALA A 20 -18.31 -2.54 1.22
C ALA A 20 -17.23 -1.50 1.57
N VAL A 21 -17.09 -0.43 0.77
CA VAL A 21 -16.10 0.62 1.02
C VAL A 21 -16.38 1.31 2.35
N ARG A 22 -15.36 1.34 3.22
CA ARG A 22 -15.36 2.07 4.48
C ARG A 22 -14.72 3.43 4.30
N GLN A 23 -15.19 4.43 5.06
CA GLN A 23 -14.55 5.73 5.09
C GLN A 23 -13.14 5.61 5.67
N GLY A 24 -12.14 6.05 4.91
CA GLY A 24 -10.77 6.05 5.38
C GLY A 24 -10.43 7.22 6.30
N GLY A 25 -9.19 7.26 6.79
CA GLY A 25 -8.69 8.38 7.58
C GLY A 25 -7.15 8.42 7.62
N PRO A 26 -6.56 9.39 8.33
CA PRO A 26 -7.24 10.45 9.09
C PRO A 26 -7.88 11.49 8.16
N GLN A 27 -9.05 12.01 8.56
CA GLN A 27 -9.66 13.18 7.91
C GLN A 27 -9.04 14.48 8.45
N PRO A 28 -9.09 15.61 7.72
CA PRO A 28 -8.50 16.87 8.17
C PRO A 28 -8.94 17.32 9.57
N ASP A 29 -10.19 17.06 9.95
CA ASP A 29 -10.79 17.44 11.24
C ASP A 29 -11.13 16.21 12.11
N ASP A 30 -10.42 15.09 11.91
CA ASP A 30 -10.65 13.88 12.70
C ASP A 30 -10.24 14.10 14.16
N PRO A 31 -11.17 14.02 15.14
CA PRO A 31 -10.85 14.25 16.55
C PRO A 31 -10.08 13.08 17.18
N ARG A 32 -10.01 11.93 16.48
CA ARG A 32 -9.44 10.69 17.00
C ARG A 32 -7.91 10.75 16.97
N GLY A 33 -7.30 10.25 18.04
CA GLY A 33 -5.85 10.06 18.09
C GLY A 33 -5.38 8.90 17.20
N GLU A 34 -4.08 8.82 16.93
CA GLU A 34 -3.48 7.75 16.13
C GLU A 34 -3.88 6.34 16.63
N GLU A 35 -3.87 6.13 17.94
CA GLU A 35 -4.20 4.85 18.56
C GLU A 35 -5.66 4.45 18.36
N GLU A 36 -6.58 5.42 18.41
CA GLU A 36 -8.00 5.22 18.18
C GLU A 36 -8.27 4.92 16.70
N LEU A 37 -7.59 5.61 15.79
CA LEU A 37 -7.64 5.33 14.35
C LEU A 37 -7.12 3.92 14.03
N ILE A 38 -5.97 3.55 14.58
CA ILE A 38 -5.38 2.22 14.41
C ILE A 38 -6.33 1.14 14.94
N ALA A 39 -6.94 1.35 16.11
CA ALA A 39 -7.93 0.42 16.65
C ALA A 39 -9.15 0.27 15.74
N ALA A 40 -9.73 1.38 15.28
CA ALA A 40 -10.88 1.37 14.38
C ALA A 40 -10.58 0.63 13.06
N PHE A 41 -9.46 0.94 12.41
CA PHE A 41 -9.06 0.25 11.17
C PHE A 41 -8.76 -1.23 11.39
N ALA A 42 -8.18 -1.61 12.54
CA ALA A 42 -7.94 -3.02 12.87
C ALA A 42 -9.25 -3.77 13.06
N ASP A 43 -10.26 -3.13 13.64
CA ASP A 43 -11.59 -3.72 13.82
C ASP A 43 -12.31 -3.90 12.49
N ASP A 44 -12.16 -2.98 11.53
CA ASP A 44 -12.66 -3.14 10.16
C ASP A 44 -12.01 -4.36 9.47
N ILE A 45 -10.70 -4.53 9.59
CA ILE A 45 -9.98 -5.68 9.00
C ILE A 45 -10.44 -7.00 9.64
N ARG A 46 -10.63 -7.03 10.96
CA ARG A 46 -11.16 -8.22 11.66
C ARG A 46 -12.61 -8.48 11.30
N ALA A 47 -13.43 -7.44 11.13
CA ALA A 47 -14.81 -7.57 10.70
C ALA A 47 -14.90 -8.20 9.31
N PHE A 48 -14.11 -7.70 8.35
CA PHE A 48 -13.99 -8.29 7.01
C PHE A 48 -13.62 -9.79 7.09
N THR A 49 -12.62 -10.13 7.90
CA THR A 49 -12.18 -11.52 8.09
C THR A 49 -13.32 -12.42 8.57
N ARG A 50 -14.09 -11.96 9.57
CA ARG A 50 -15.22 -12.72 10.14
C ARG A 50 -16.39 -12.81 9.17
N GLU A 51 -16.76 -11.70 8.53
CA GLU A 51 -17.91 -11.61 7.63
C GLU A 51 -17.76 -12.53 6.42
N HIS A 52 -16.57 -12.54 5.82
CA HIS A 52 -16.27 -13.40 4.67
C HIS A 52 -15.84 -14.82 5.06
N ARG A 53 -15.74 -15.11 6.36
CA ARG A 53 -15.32 -16.42 6.91
C ARG A 53 -14.01 -16.93 6.30
N VAL A 54 -13.07 -16.02 6.09
CA VAL A 54 -11.75 -16.35 5.50
C VAL A 54 -10.75 -16.73 6.59
N ALA A 55 -9.90 -17.71 6.30
CA ALA A 55 -8.87 -18.15 7.25
C ALA A 55 -7.73 -17.13 7.42
N ARG A 56 -7.54 -16.22 6.45
CA ARG A 56 -6.49 -15.21 6.46
C ARG A 56 -6.91 -14.00 5.63
N THR A 57 -6.54 -12.83 6.13
CA THR A 57 -6.69 -11.54 5.44
C THR A 57 -5.30 -10.94 5.23
N VAL A 58 -5.07 -10.34 4.06
CA VAL A 58 -3.85 -9.61 3.72
C VAL A 58 -4.24 -8.19 3.37
N VAL A 59 -3.56 -7.21 3.97
CA VAL A 59 -3.79 -5.79 3.71
C VAL A 59 -2.82 -5.34 2.62
N VAL A 60 -3.33 -4.72 1.56
CA VAL A 60 -2.52 -4.23 0.45
C VAL A 60 -2.77 -2.73 0.27
N ASN A 61 -1.73 -1.92 0.42
CA ASN A 61 -1.79 -0.50 0.16
C ASN A 61 -1.61 -0.23 -1.34
N VAL A 62 -2.67 0.23 -1.99
CA VAL A 62 -2.71 0.73 -3.38
C VAL A 62 -3.29 2.14 -3.45
N ALA A 63 -3.29 2.87 -2.33
CA ALA A 63 -3.81 4.22 -2.24
C ALA A 63 -2.91 5.23 -2.95
N SER A 64 -3.36 6.49 -3.02
CA SER A 64 -2.56 7.60 -3.52
C SER A 64 -1.23 7.73 -2.76
N THR A 65 -0.20 8.14 -3.49
CA THR A 65 1.13 8.39 -2.90
C THR A 65 1.07 9.53 -1.89
N GLU A 66 1.70 9.31 -0.75
CA GLU A 66 1.86 10.34 0.29
C GLU A 66 3.13 11.16 0.03
N PRO A 67 3.14 12.44 0.44
CA PRO A 67 4.37 13.22 0.44
C PRO A 67 5.40 12.62 1.40
N ALA A 68 6.67 12.95 1.18
CA ALA A 68 7.70 12.64 2.16
C ALA A 68 7.40 13.39 3.47
N PRO A 69 7.67 12.77 4.64
CA PRO A 69 7.49 13.45 5.91
C PRO A 69 8.44 14.64 6.02
N GLU A 70 7.95 15.74 6.57
CA GLU A 70 8.77 16.91 6.85
C GLU A 70 9.81 16.60 7.95
N PRO A 71 10.99 17.24 7.94
CA PRO A 71 11.98 17.04 8.99
C PRO A 71 11.41 17.33 10.38
N GLY A 72 11.41 16.32 11.25
CA GLY A 72 10.89 16.42 12.62
C GLY A 72 9.41 16.10 12.77
N ASP A 73 8.68 15.85 11.67
CA ASP A 73 7.35 15.25 11.76
C ASP A 73 7.46 13.80 12.21
N THR A 74 6.83 13.51 13.34
CA THR A 74 6.80 12.16 13.94
C THR A 74 5.43 11.52 13.86
N SER A 75 4.45 12.22 13.28
CA SER A 75 3.10 11.71 13.10
C SER A 75 3.09 10.53 12.15
N LEU A 76 2.18 9.57 12.39
CA LEU A 76 1.97 8.48 11.47
C LEU A 76 1.11 8.96 10.30
N PRO A 77 1.61 8.94 9.04
CA PRO A 77 0.76 9.19 7.90
C PRO A 77 -0.26 8.06 7.73
N ALA A 78 -1.28 8.27 6.89
CA ALA A 78 -2.39 7.33 6.70
C ALA A 78 -1.91 5.91 6.39
N SER A 79 -0.94 5.76 5.51
CA SER A 79 -0.35 4.49 5.12
C SER A 79 0.24 3.74 6.32
N SER A 80 0.89 4.46 7.25
CA SER A 80 1.46 3.91 8.47
C SER A 80 0.38 3.53 9.49
N LEU A 81 -0.70 4.31 9.60
CA LEU A 81 -1.85 3.99 10.46
C LEU A 81 -2.52 2.68 10.00
N TYR A 82 -2.76 2.52 8.70
CA TYR A 82 -3.28 1.26 8.14
C TYR A 82 -2.30 0.10 8.28
N ALA A 83 -1.00 0.35 8.15
CA ALA A 83 0.02 -0.69 8.32
C ALA A 83 0.08 -1.17 9.78
N ALA A 84 0.01 -0.26 10.75
CA ALA A 84 -0.11 -0.59 12.17
C ALA A 84 -1.41 -1.34 12.49
N ALA A 85 -2.52 -0.93 11.87
CA ALA A 85 -3.81 -1.61 12.01
C ALA A 85 -3.77 -3.04 11.45
N ALA A 86 -3.07 -3.26 10.33
CA ALA A 86 -2.85 -4.59 9.77
C ALA A 86 -2.10 -5.50 10.76
N LEU A 87 -0.99 -5.02 11.35
CA LEU A 87 -0.26 -5.75 12.38
C LEU A 87 -1.15 -6.09 13.57
N ARG A 88 -1.91 -5.10 14.07
CA ARG A 88 -2.84 -5.27 15.19
C ARG A 88 -3.95 -6.27 14.88
N ALA A 89 -4.42 -6.32 13.64
CA ALA A 89 -5.41 -7.27 13.18
C ALA A 89 -4.83 -8.68 12.92
N GLY A 90 -3.52 -8.90 13.09
CA GLY A 90 -2.88 -10.18 12.80
C GLY A 90 -2.76 -10.46 11.29
N SER A 91 -2.80 -9.43 10.45
CA SER A 91 -2.86 -9.55 8.99
C SER A 91 -1.52 -9.16 8.36
N PRO A 92 -0.96 -10.01 7.46
CA PRO A 92 0.15 -9.63 6.61
C PRO A 92 -0.10 -8.33 5.82
N TYR A 93 0.97 -7.61 5.51
CA TYR A 93 0.89 -6.28 4.88
C TYR A 93 1.76 -6.17 3.64
N VAL A 94 1.22 -5.59 2.57
CA VAL A 94 1.96 -5.28 1.34
C VAL A 94 1.82 -3.81 1.00
N ASN A 95 2.93 -3.12 0.79
CA ASN A 95 2.92 -1.74 0.33
C ASN A 95 3.28 -1.65 -1.16
N PHE A 96 2.31 -1.32 -2.00
CA PHE A 96 2.51 -1.14 -3.44
C PHE A 96 2.81 0.31 -3.83
N THR A 97 2.79 1.23 -2.87
CA THR A 97 3.06 2.66 -3.08
C THR A 97 4.43 3.01 -2.52
N PRO A 98 5.02 4.16 -2.93
CA PRO A 98 6.25 4.68 -2.30
C PRO A 98 6.00 5.32 -0.92
N SER A 99 4.74 5.42 -0.47
CA SER A 99 4.35 5.93 0.85
C SER A 99 5.03 5.14 1.97
N THR A 100 5.15 5.73 3.15
CA THR A 100 5.98 5.18 4.24
C THR A 100 5.50 3.80 4.71
N GLY A 101 4.21 3.61 4.94
CA GLY A 101 3.63 2.35 5.40
C GLY A 101 4.36 1.77 6.62
N LEU A 102 4.64 0.47 6.59
CA LEU A 102 5.34 -0.22 7.69
C LEU A 102 6.82 0.19 7.86
N HIS A 103 7.39 0.95 6.93
CA HIS A 103 8.79 1.41 7.01
C HIS A 103 8.96 2.63 7.92
N HIS A 104 7.88 3.10 8.56
CA HIS A 104 7.96 4.20 9.52
C HIS A 104 8.76 3.77 10.77
N PRO A 105 9.75 4.57 11.25
CA PRO A 105 10.60 4.17 12.37
C PRO A 105 9.82 3.79 13.65
N ARG A 106 8.73 4.50 13.95
CA ARG A 106 7.84 4.20 15.10
C ARG A 106 7.18 2.82 15.04
N LEU A 107 7.11 2.19 13.87
CA LEU A 107 6.51 0.86 13.69
C LEU A 107 7.54 -0.26 13.61
N ALA A 108 8.84 0.06 13.63
CA ALA A 108 9.90 -0.93 13.44
C ALA A 108 9.91 -2.03 14.51
N GLU A 109 9.60 -1.67 15.76
CA GLU A 109 9.50 -2.64 16.87
C GLU A 109 8.23 -3.49 16.74
N ALA A 110 7.07 -2.86 16.56
CA ALA A 110 5.80 -3.56 16.35
C ALA A 110 5.86 -4.55 15.17
N ALA A 111 6.50 -4.15 14.06
CA ALA A 111 6.70 -5.03 12.90
C ALA A 111 7.55 -6.26 13.25
N ARG A 112 8.65 -6.07 13.97
CA ARG A 112 9.53 -7.16 14.43
C ARG A 112 8.80 -8.10 15.37
N ASP A 113 8.11 -7.57 16.37
CA ASP A 113 7.46 -8.34 17.43
C ASP A 113 6.21 -9.09 16.92
N SER A 114 5.56 -8.58 15.87
CA SER A 114 4.37 -9.22 15.30
C SER A 114 4.65 -10.61 14.70
N GLY A 115 5.88 -10.84 14.21
CA GLY A 115 6.22 -12.04 13.43
C GLY A 115 5.45 -12.19 12.11
N LEU A 116 4.69 -11.19 11.68
CA LEU A 116 3.87 -11.25 10.46
C LEU A 116 4.73 -10.97 9.20
N PRO A 117 4.48 -11.67 8.09
CA PRO A 117 5.12 -11.34 6.83
C PRO A 117 4.62 -9.99 6.31
N TYR A 118 5.56 -9.15 5.88
CA TYR A 118 5.26 -7.92 5.17
C TYR A 118 6.24 -7.69 4.03
N ALA A 119 5.82 -6.95 3.00
CA ALA A 119 6.64 -6.70 1.82
C ALA A 119 6.26 -5.40 1.11
N GLY A 120 7.10 -5.03 0.14
CA GLY A 120 6.83 -3.94 -0.77
C GLY A 120 7.28 -2.58 -0.27
N ARG A 121 7.50 -1.71 -1.26
CA ARG A 121 7.76 -0.27 -1.18
C ARG A 121 7.91 0.17 -2.63
N ASP A 122 6.83 0.68 -3.19
CA ASP A 122 6.69 1.07 -4.59
C ASP A 122 6.68 -0.09 -5.60
N GLY A 123 5.55 -0.24 -6.30
CA GLY A 123 5.31 -1.30 -7.27
C GLY A 123 6.15 -1.15 -8.54
N LYS A 124 6.98 -2.16 -8.85
CA LYS A 124 7.82 -2.16 -10.05
C LYS A 124 7.08 -2.67 -11.29
N THR A 125 6.27 -1.83 -11.92
CA THR A 125 5.32 -2.24 -12.98
C THR A 125 5.81 -2.04 -14.42
N GLY A 126 6.53 -0.95 -14.70
CA GLY A 126 6.85 -0.53 -16.08
C GLY A 126 8.31 -0.15 -16.30
N GLN A 127 8.62 1.15 -16.28
CA GLN A 127 9.97 1.64 -16.58
C GLN A 127 11.03 1.09 -15.61
N THR A 128 10.74 1.09 -14.31
CA THR A 128 11.66 0.54 -13.30
C THR A 128 11.85 -0.97 -13.45
N LEU A 129 10.84 -1.70 -13.93
CA LEU A 129 10.95 -3.12 -14.27
C LEU A 129 11.99 -3.32 -15.38
N LEU A 130 11.84 -2.60 -16.49
CA LEU A 130 12.81 -2.63 -17.60
C LEU A 130 14.22 -2.27 -17.11
N ARG A 131 14.37 -1.21 -16.32
CA ARG A 131 15.66 -0.79 -15.78
C ARG A 131 16.32 -1.88 -14.93
N SER A 132 15.54 -2.56 -14.10
CA SER A 132 16.06 -3.64 -13.24
C SER A 132 16.53 -4.88 -14.00
N VAL A 133 16.09 -5.06 -15.25
CA VAL A 133 16.54 -6.16 -16.12
C VAL A 133 17.73 -5.72 -16.98
N LEU A 134 17.63 -4.53 -17.60
CA LEU A 134 18.62 -4.03 -18.55
C LEU A 134 19.93 -3.60 -17.87
N ALA A 135 19.87 -2.96 -16.70
CA ALA A 135 21.09 -2.49 -16.03
C ALA A 135 22.04 -3.65 -15.65
N PRO A 136 21.58 -4.75 -15.01
CA PRO A 136 22.42 -5.92 -14.78
C PRO A 136 22.94 -6.57 -16.07
N MET A 137 22.13 -6.61 -17.13
CA MET A 137 22.54 -7.16 -18.43
C MET A 137 23.74 -6.41 -19.01
N PHE A 138 23.75 -5.08 -18.98
CA PHE A 138 24.89 -4.29 -19.46
C PHE A 138 26.16 -4.58 -18.66
N VAL A 139 26.05 -4.66 -17.33
CA VAL A 139 27.17 -5.02 -16.45
C VAL A 139 27.72 -6.41 -16.79
N GLN A 140 26.85 -7.42 -16.96
CA GLN A 140 27.24 -8.79 -17.31
C GLN A 140 27.92 -8.91 -18.67
N ARG A 141 27.75 -7.91 -19.55
CA ARG A 141 28.37 -7.85 -20.89
C ARG A 141 29.54 -6.88 -20.95
N ALA A 142 30.01 -6.37 -19.81
CA ALA A 142 31.07 -5.36 -19.72
C ALA A 142 30.75 -4.09 -20.55
N LEU A 143 29.48 -3.74 -20.68
CA LEU A 143 29.02 -2.55 -21.39
C LEU A 143 28.86 -1.40 -20.39
N ALA A 144 29.66 -0.34 -20.56
CA ALA A 144 29.61 0.83 -19.71
C ALA A 144 28.40 1.73 -20.05
N VAL A 145 27.45 1.84 -19.12
CA VAL A 145 26.34 2.80 -19.22
C VAL A 145 26.86 4.20 -18.91
N ARG A 146 26.97 5.06 -19.94
CA ARG A 146 27.46 6.44 -19.78
C ARG A 146 26.38 7.41 -19.29
N ALA A 147 25.13 7.17 -19.67
CA ALA A 147 23.97 7.96 -19.26
C ALA A 147 22.70 7.11 -19.31
N TRP A 148 21.72 7.46 -18.49
CA TRP A 148 20.39 6.85 -18.52
C TRP A 148 19.33 7.94 -18.27
N SER A 149 18.53 8.24 -19.29
CA SER A 149 17.41 9.17 -19.19
C SER A 149 16.08 8.41 -19.25
N GLY A 150 15.09 8.92 -18.54
CA GLY A 150 13.74 8.36 -18.50
C GLY A 150 12.72 9.45 -18.24
N THR A 151 11.66 9.48 -19.03
CA THR A 151 10.55 10.42 -18.89
C THR A 151 9.25 9.63 -18.86
N ASN A 152 8.39 9.92 -17.89
CA ASN A 152 7.05 9.34 -17.80
C ASN A 152 6.03 10.46 -17.95
N LEU A 153 5.09 10.31 -18.87
CA LEU A 153 3.94 11.19 -19.05
C LEU A 153 2.70 10.30 -18.96
N LEU A 154 1.86 10.59 -17.95
CA LEU A 154 0.67 9.80 -17.64
C LEU A 154 -0.52 10.75 -17.53
N GLY A 155 -1.68 10.33 -18.03
CA GLY A 155 -2.93 11.12 -18.00
C GLY A 155 -4.03 10.45 -17.17
N GLY A 156 -3.67 9.59 -16.22
CA GLY A 156 -4.60 8.85 -15.38
C GLY A 156 -4.35 9.12 -13.91
N GLY A 157 -5.43 9.45 -13.20
CA GLY A 157 -5.57 9.66 -11.77
C GLY A 157 -7.06 9.74 -11.46
#